data_AF-A0A972AME3-F1
#
_entry.id   AF-A0A972AME3-F1
#
_cell.length_a   1.000
_cell.length_b   1.000
_cell.length_c   1.000
_cell.angle_alpha   90.00
_cell.angle_beta   90.00
_cell.angle_gamma   90.00
#
_symmetry.space_group_name_H-M   'P 1'
#
loop_
_entity.id
_entity.type
_entity.pdbx_description
1 polymer ?
#
loop_
_entity_poly.entity_id
_entity_poly.type
_entity_poly.pdbx_seq_one_letter_code
_entity_poly.pdbx_strand_id
1 'polypeptide(L)'
;MSNEKLRDCMAQMLHILAEEVAQNKRLANRLAQPWLALMAEALKSEQESKPKKKASIKEPPSVDPFKAYLEGGSILLIKALEDIDAAECKTIISHFALDPSRSYVRWRKKEKLVELIIQRVKAVVSKGEVFKE
;
A
#
# COMPACT_ATOMS: atom_id res chain seq x y z
N MET A 1 2.39 -1.62 -53.56
CA MET A 1 1.73 -2.41 -52.50
C MET A 1 1.14 -1.41 -51.50
N SER A 2 -0.17 -1.17 -51.50
CA SER A 2 -0.80 -0.18 -50.62
C SER A 2 -0.71 -0.60 -49.16
N ASN A 3 -0.36 0.31 -48.25
CA ASN A 3 -0.22 0.06 -46.80
C ASN A 3 -1.46 -0.62 -46.18
N GLU A 4 -2.65 -0.38 -46.72
CA GLU A 4 -3.90 -1.01 -46.28
C GLU A 4 -3.91 -2.52 -46.52
N LYS A 5 -3.47 -2.98 -47.70
CA LYS A 5 -3.40 -4.41 -48.00
C LYS A 5 -2.37 -5.12 -47.12
N LEU A 6 -1.25 -4.46 -46.83
CA LEU A 6 -0.22 -4.99 -45.93
C LEU A 6 -0.77 -5.14 -44.50
N ARG A 7 -1.46 -4.11 -44.00
CA ARG A 7 -2.12 -4.14 -42.68
C ARG A 7 -3.10 -5.30 -42.59
N ASP A 8 -3.94 -5.47 -43.60
CA ASP A 8 -4.99 -6.50 -43.59
C ASP A 8 -4.38 -7.92 -43.67
N CYS A 9 -3.30 -8.11 -44.45
CA CYS A 9 -2.53 -9.36 -44.45
C CYS A 9 -1.86 -9.66 -43.10
N MET A 10 -1.28 -8.65 -42.44
CA MET A 10 -0.67 -8.81 -41.12
C MET A 10 -1.70 -9.18 -40.06
N ALA A 11 -2.88 -8.56 -40.09
CA ALA A 11 -3.98 -8.88 -39.18
C ALA A 11 -4.44 -10.33 -39.35
N GLN A 12 -4.62 -10.79 -40.59
CA GLN A 12 -4.97 -12.18 -40.88
C GLN A 12 -3.90 -13.17 -40.40
N MET A 13 -2.62 -12.84 -40.61
CA MET A 13 -1.51 -13.69 -40.14
C MET A 13 -1.49 -13.83 -38.62
N LEU A 14 -1.69 -12.71 -37.90
CA LEU A 14 -1.74 -12.72 -36.43
C LEU A 14 -2.97 -13.46 -35.90
N HIS A 15 -4.09 -13.39 -36.61
CA HIS A 15 -5.30 -14.12 -36.23
C HIS A 15 -5.11 -15.63 -36.32
N ILE A 16 -4.56 -16.13 -37.44
CA ILE A 16 -4.25 -17.55 -37.63
C ILE A 16 -3.24 -18.02 -36.56
N LEU A 17 -2.23 -17.20 -36.26
CA LEU A 17 -1.27 -17.51 -35.21
C LEU A 17 -1.95 -17.63 -33.83
N ALA A 18 -2.90 -16.75 -33.51
CA ALA A 18 -3.64 -16.79 -32.24
C ALA A 18 -4.49 -18.07 -32.13
N GLU A 19 -5.15 -18.48 -33.20
CA GLU A 19 -5.91 -19.74 -33.25
C GLU A 19 -5.00 -20.96 -33.04
N GLU A 20 -3.85 -20.99 -33.72
CA GLU A 20 -2.89 -22.09 -33.61
C GLU A 20 -2.27 -22.18 -32.20
N VAL A 21 -1.99 -21.04 -31.56
CA VAL A 21 -1.55 -20.97 -30.15
C VAL A 21 -2.61 -21.53 -29.21
N ALA A 22 -3.88 -21.23 -29.46
CA ALA A 22 -4.99 -21.72 -28.63
C ALA A 22 -5.14 -23.25 -28.72
N GLN A 23 -4.91 -23.83 -29.91
CA GLN A 23 -5.06 -25.26 -30.16
C GLN A 23 -3.79 -26.07 -29.81
N ASN A 24 -2.60 -25.46 -29.86
CA ASN A 24 -1.33 -26.16 -29.69
C ASN A 24 -0.53 -25.67 -28.45
N LYS A 25 -0.71 -26.37 -27.32
CA LYS A 25 -0.04 -26.07 -26.04
C LYS A 25 1.49 -26.05 -26.12
N ARG A 26 2.09 -26.87 -27.00
CA ARG A 26 3.55 -26.91 -27.18
C ARG A 26 4.05 -25.61 -27.82
N LEU A 27 3.33 -25.11 -28.81
CA LEU A 27 3.66 -23.86 -29.49
C LEU A 27 3.45 -22.66 -28.56
N ALA A 28 2.33 -22.62 -27.83
CA ALA A 28 2.04 -21.60 -26.83
C ALA A 28 3.18 -21.47 -25.80
N ASN A 29 3.64 -22.59 -25.24
CA ASN A 29 4.74 -22.59 -24.27
C ASN A 29 6.04 -22.05 -24.87
N ARG A 30 6.37 -22.40 -26.12
CA ARG A 30 7.59 -21.91 -26.78
C ARG A 30 7.56 -20.41 -27.05
N LEU A 31 6.40 -19.87 -27.45
CA LEU A 31 6.23 -18.42 -27.67
C LEU A 31 6.19 -17.61 -26.37
N ALA A 32 5.72 -18.21 -25.28
CA ALA A 32 5.68 -17.55 -23.97
C ALA A 32 7.07 -17.39 -23.33
N GLN A 33 8.02 -18.30 -23.58
CA GLN A 33 9.35 -18.29 -22.93
C GLN A 33 10.12 -16.97 -23.13
N PRO A 34 10.27 -16.42 -24.35
CA PRO A 34 10.94 -15.14 -24.55
C PRO A 34 10.21 -13.97 -23.87
N TRP A 35 8.88 -14.00 -23.86
CA TRP A 35 8.07 -12.96 -23.23
C TRP A 35 8.22 -12.96 -21.70
N LEU A 36 8.18 -14.14 -21.09
CA LEU A 36 8.39 -14.32 -19.66
C LEU A 36 9.80 -13.88 -19.24
N ALA A 37 10.82 -14.19 -20.05
CA ALA A 37 12.19 -13.74 -19.80
C ALA A 37 12.31 -12.20 -19.83
N LEU A 38 11.68 -11.54 -20.80
CA LEU A 38 11.68 -10.08 -20.90
C LEU A 38 10.92 -9.41 -19.75
N MET A 39 9.77 -9.97 -19.32
CA MET A 39 9.04 -9.47 -18.17
C MET A 39 9.80 -9.67 -16.85
N ALA A 40 10.49 -10.82 -16.70
CA ALA A 40 11.32 -11.08 -15.53
C ALA A 40 12.49 -10.10 -15.42
N GLU A 41 13.14 -9.77 -16.54
CA GLU A 41 14.22 -8.78 -16.59
C GLU A 41 13.70 -7.37 -16.28
N ALA A 42 12.53 -6.99 -16.82
CA ALA A 42 11.88 -5.73 -16.50
C ALA A 42 11.54 -5.61 -15.01
N LEU A 43 11.01 -6.66 -14.38
CA LEU A 43 10.75 -6.67 -12.93
C LEU A 43 12.04 -6.58 -12.09
N LYS A 44 13.12 -7.20 -12.56
CA LYS A 44 14.40 -7.25 -11.84
C LYS A 44 15.10 -5.89 -11.83
N SER A 45 15.10 -5.19 -12.97
CA SER A 45 15.65 -3.82 -13.07
C SER A 45 14.89 -2.80 -12.21
N GLU A 46 13.59 -3.01 -11.98
CA GLU A 46 12.78 -2.14 -11.11
C GLU A 46 13.01 -2.41 -9.61
N GLN A 47 13.48 -3.62 -9.26
CA GLN A 47 13.81 -3.99 -7.88
C GLN A 47 15.22 -3.56 -7.44
N GLU A 48 16.13 -3.27 -8.37
CA GLU A 48 17.52 -2.93 -8.07
C GLU A 48 17.73 -1.42 -7.77
N SER A 49 16.73 -0.57 -8.07
CA SER A 49 16.81 0.89 -7.87
C SER A 49 16.30 1.40 -6.51
N LYS A 50 15.77 0.54 -5.63
CA LYS A 50 15.31 0.94 -4.30
C LYS A 50 16.10 0.19 -3.22
N PRO A 51 16.89 0.87 -2.36
CA PRO A 51 17.41 0.23 -1.18
C PRO A 51 16.20 -0.19 -0.32
N LYS A 52 15.91 -1.50 -0.31
CA LYS A 52 14.96 -2.11 0.62
C LYS A 52 15.53 -1.92 2.03
N LYS A 53 15.23 -0.77 2.64
CA LYS A 53 15.22 -0.65 4.09
C LYS A 53 14.22 -1.72 4.53
N LYS A 54 14.73 -2.84 5.06
CA LYS A 54 13.94 -3.82 5.79
C LYS A 54 13.21 -3.01 6.87
N ALA A 55 11.97 -2.64 6.60
CA ALA A 55 11.09 -2.17 7.64
C ALA A 55 10.98 -3.39 8.56
N SER A 56 11.63 -3.32 9.72
CA SER A 56 11.31 -4.23 10.80
C SER A 56 9.79 -4.19 10.91
N ILE A 57 9.16 -5.34 10.74
CA ILE A 57 7.75 -5.51 11.05
C ILE A 57 7.68 -5.18 12.55
N LYS A 58 7.38 -3.92 12.86
CA LYS A 58 7.14 -3.51 14.23
C LYS A 58 5.88 -4.24 14.65
N GLU A 59 5.94 -4.89 15.80
CA GLU A 59 4.78 -5.55 16.39
C GLU A 59 3.58 -4.60 16.35
N PRO A 60 2.38 -5.11 16.02
CA PRO A 60 1.20 -4.28 15.98
C PRO A 60 1.01 -3.65 17.37
N PRO A 61 0.70 -2.34 17.44
CA PRO A 61 0.48 -1.69 18.72
C PRO A 61 -0.69 -2.34 19.46
N SER A 62 -0.61 -2.40 20.79
CA SER A 62 -1.64 -3.05 21.63
C SER A 62 -3.01 -2.37 21.53
N VAL A 63 -3.04 -1.08 21.16
CA VAL A 63 -4.27 -0.30 21.06
C VAL A 63 -4.44 0.31 19.67
N ASP A 64 -5.64 0.12 19.12
CA ASP A 64 -6.11 0.79 17.90
C ASP A 64 -6.89 2.05 18.29
N PRO A 65 -6.31 3.25 18.06
CA PRO A 65 -6.93 4.50 18.47
C PRO A 65 -8.20 4.85 17.66
N PHE A 66 -8.36 4.30 16.45
CA PHE A 66 -9.57 4.54 15.66
C PHE A 66 -10.75 3.73 16.19
N LYS A 67 -10.53 2.46 16.55
CA LYS A 67 -11.58 1.62 17.16
C LYS A 67 -12.05 2.20 18.48
N ALA A 68 -11.12 2.58 19.37
CA ALA A 68 -11.46 3.18 20.66
C ALA A 68 -12.27 4.47 20.50
N TYR A 69 -11.94 5.28 19.48
CA TYR A 69 -12.69 6.51 19.18
C TYR A 69 -14.08 6.23 18.61
N LEU A 70 -14.26 5.21 17.78
CA LEU A 70 -15.57 4.83 17.23
C LEU A 70 -16.50 4.23 18.30
N GLU A 71 -15.96 3.51 19.27
CA GLU A 71 -16.75 2.82 20.30
C GLU A 71 -17.28 3.76 21.38
N GLY A 72 -16.48 4.76 21.80
CA GLY A 72 -16.89 5.68 22.87
C GLY A 72 -16.22 7.04 22.83
N GLY A 73 -15.81 7.47 21.64
CA GLY A 73 -15.30 8.82 21.39
C GLY A 73 -13.96 9.11 22.06
N SER A 74 -13.71 10.40 22.31
CA SER A 74 -12.47 10.87 22.91
C SER A 74 -12.24 10.36 24.32
N ILE A 75 -13.30 10.04 25.08
CA ILE A 75 -13.20 9.64 26.49
C ILE A 75 -12.62 8.22 26.61
N LEU A 76 -13.13 7.26 25.82
CA LEU A 76 -12.56 5.91 25.79
C LEU A 76 -11.15 5.91 25.20
N LEU A 77 -10.89 6.76 24.21
CA LEU A 77 -9.54 6.92 23.68
C LEU A 77 -8.56 7.42 24.75
N ILE A 78 -8.92 8.43 25.54
CA ILE A 78 -8.07 8.95 26.62
C ILE A 78 -7.77 7.85 27.65
N LYS A 79 -8.80 7.12 28.11
CA LYS A 79 -8.63 6.02 29.06
C LYS A 79 -7.72 4.92 28.51
N ALA A 80 -7.92 4.51 27.25
CA ALA A 80 -7.11 3.49 26.62
C ALA A 80 -5.63 3.92 26.50
N LEU A 81 -5.34 5.22 26.34
CA LEU A 81 -3.97 5.74 26.30
C LEU A 81 -3.37 6.03 27.69
N GLU A 82 -4.18 6.05 28.75
CA GLU A 82 -3.74 6.32 30.11
C GLU A 82 -2.89 5.17 30.68
N ASP A 83 -3.22 3.93 30.33
CA ASP A 83 -2.46 2.73 30.72
C ASP A 83 -1.20 2.46 29.87
N ILE A 84 -0.99 3.23 28.79
CA ILE A 84 0.06 2.97 27.79
C ILE A 84 1.33 3.80 28.05
N ASP A 85 2.51 3.24 27.84
CA ASP A 85 3.76 3.98 27.97
C ASP A 85 4.03 4.98 26.84
N ALA A 86 4.88 5.98 27.13
CA ALA A 86 5.28 6.97 26.12
C ALA A 86 5.98 6.34 24.91
N ALA A 87 6.69 5.22 25.09
CA ALA A 87 7.31 4.47 24.01
C ALA A 87 6.25 3.84 23.08
N GLU A 88 5.22 3.23 23.67
CA GLU A 88 4.14 2.59 22.94
C GLU A 88 3.22 3.61 22.27
N CYS A 89 3.00 4.78 22.87
CA CYS A 89 2.38 5.93 22.19
C CYS A 89 3.12 6.31 20.89
N LYS A 90 4.46 6.29 20.88
CA LYS A 90 5.24 6.54 19.65
C LYS A 90 5.11 5.41 18.63
N THR A 91 4.96 4.17 19.09
CA THR A 91 4.69 3.02 18.22
C THR A 91 3.33 3.16 17.55
N ILE A 92 2.28 3.52 18.30
CA ILE A 92 0.93 3.81 17.77
C ILE A 92 1.00 4.91 16.71
N ILE A 93 1.63 6.06 17.01
CA ILE A 93 1.75 7.18 16.05
C ILE A 93 2.49 6.74 14.78
N SER A 94 3.56 5.94 14.93
CA SER A 94 4.34 5.41 13.80
C SER A 94 3.56 4.40 12.96
N HIS A 95 2.75 3.56 13.60
CA HIS A 95 2.02 2.47 12.95
C HIS A 95 0.82 3.01 12.15
N PHE A 96 0.06 3.93 12.75
CA PHE A 96 -1.11 4.55 12.12
C PHE A 96 -0.79 5.81 11.30
N ALA A 97 0.50 6.15 11.15
CA ALA A 97 0.98 7.31 10.40
C ALA A 97 0.29 8.63 10.78
N LEU A 98 -0.04 8.81 12.07
CA LEU A 98 -0.81 9.96 12.56
C LEU A 98 -0.07 11.30 12.40
N ASP A 99 1.26 11.26 12.32
CA ASP A 99 2.08 12.46 12.16
C ASP A 99 3.17 12.28 11.07
N PRO A 100 2.88 12.69 9.82
CA PRO A 100 3.83 12.59 8.71
C PRO A 100 5.14 13.34 8.93
N SER A 101 5.09 14.46 9.68
CA SER A 101 6.26 15.28 10.03
C SER A 101 7.18 14.66 11.08
N ARG A 102 6.76 13.56 11.72
CA ARG A 102 7.52 12.84 12.76
C ARG A 102 7.97 13.73 13.93
N SER A 103 7.23 14.79 14.22
CA SER A 103 7.49 15.73 15.32
C SER A 103 7.48 15.04 16.68
N TYR A 104 6.71 13.95 16.80
CA TYR A 104 6.58 13.12 18.00
C TYR A 104 7.89 12.43 18.43
N VAL A 105 8.87 12.24 17.53
CA VAL A 105 10.13 11.52 17.84
C VAL A 105 10.90 12.21 18.97
N ARG A 106 10.93 13.55 18.95
CA ARG A 106 11.68 14.37 19.93
C ARG A 106 10.94 14.53 21.26
N TRP A 107 9.67 14.17 21.34
CA TRP A 107 8.87 14.40 22.54
C TRP A 107 9.12 13.32 23.59
N ARG A 108 9.30 13.75 24.84
CA ARG A 108 9.44 12.85 25.99
C ARG A 108 8.20 12.82 26.88
N LYS A 109 7.39 13.89 26.85
CA LYS A 109 6.15 13.99 27.64
C LYS A 109 5.05 13.13 27.02
N LYS A 110 4.50 12.20 27.81
CA LYS A 110 3.39 11.32 27.43
C LYS A 110 2.14 12.12 27.07
N GLU A 111 1.75 13.07 27.90
CA GLU A 111 0.56 13.93 27.70
C GLU A 111 0.53 14.56 26.30
N LYS A 112 1.67 15.07 25.83
CA LYS A 112 1.80 15.69 24.51
C LYS A 112 1.62 14.69 23.36
N LEU A 113 2.05 13.44 23.56
CA LEU A 113 1.85 12.36 22.57
C LEU A 113 0.39 11.95 22.53
N VAL A 114 -0.26 11.83 23.69
CA VAL A 114 -1.69 11.51 23.82
C VAL A 114 -2.56 12.58 23.16
N GLU A 115 -2.29 13.86 23.43
CA GLU A 115 -2.99 14.99 22.82
C GLU A 115 -2.89 14.97 21.28
N LEU A 116 -1.69 14.69 20.75
CA LEU A 116 -1.49 14.58 19.32
C LEU A 116 -2.28 13.42 18.71
N ILE A 117 -2.33 12.26 19.38
CA ILE A 117 -3.12 11.12 18.91
C ILE A 117 -4.61 11.51 18.84
N ILE A 118 -5.15 12.12 19.89
CA ILE A 118 -6.55 12.55 19.95
C ILE A 118 -6.87 13.57 18.85
N GLN A 119 -6.05 14.61 18.70
CA GLN A 119 -6.26 15.64 17.68
C GLN A 119 -6.25 15.05 16.26
N ARG A 120 -5.31 14.15 15.97
CA ARG A 120 -5.17 13.53 14.64
C ARG A 120 -6.30 12.57 14.33
N VAL A 121 -6.68 11.72 15.28
CA VAL A 121 -7.81 10.79 15.12
C VAL A 121 -9.09 11.57 14.89
N LYS A 122 -9.37 12.61 15.70
CA LYS A 122 -10.53 13.48 15.51
C LYS A 122 -10.55 14.13 14.12
N ALA A 123 -9.42 14.67 13.66
CA ALA A 123 -9.32 15.31 12.35
C ALA A 123 -9.50 14.34 11.18
N VAL A 124 -9.08 13.07 11.34
CA VAL A 124 -9.26 12.04 10.30
C VAL A 124 -10.72 11.59 10.26
N VAL A 125 -11.33 11.34 11.41
CA VAL A 125 -12.75 10.92 11.49
C VAL A 125 -13.67 12.03 11.01
N SER A 126 -13.45 13.29 11.43
CA SER A 126 -14.27 14.42 10.99
C SER A 126 -14.16 14.66 9.48
N LYS A 127 -12.98 14.45 8.88
CA LYS A 127 -12.83 14.48 7.42
C LYS A 127 -13.65 13.39 6.76
N GLY A 128 -13.66 12.17 7.32
CA GLY A 128 -14.44 11.05 6.80
C GLY A 128 -15.95 11.27 6.87
N GLU A 129 -16.45 12.05 7.84
CA GLU A 129 -17.86 12.43 7.93
C GLU A 129 -18.27 13.40 6.82
N VAL A 130 -17.41 14.34 6.43
CA VAL A 130 -17.71 15.34 5.38
C VAL A 130 -17.88 14.71 3.99
N PHE A 131 -17.33 13.52 3.73
CA PHE A 131 -17.51 12.82 2.45
C PHE A 131 -18.71 11.86 2.43
N LYS A 132 -19.51 11.78 3.50
CA LYS A 132 -20.71 10.94 3.58
C LYS A 132 -22.02 11.69 3.27
N GLU A 133 -21.96 12.98 2.95
CA GLU A 133 -23.11 13.78 2.45
C GLU A 133 -23.24 13.73 0.93
#